data_AF-A0A4Q5E7N8-F1
#
_entry.id   AF-A0A4Q5E7N8-F1
#
_cell.length_a   1.000
_cell.length_b   1.000
_cell.length_c   1.000
_cell.angle_alpha   90.00
_cell.angle_beta   90.00
_cell.angle_gamma   90.00
#
_symmetry.space_group_name_H-M   'P 1'
#
loop_
_entity.id
_entity.type
_entity.pdbx_description
1 polymer ?
#
loop_
_entity_poly.entity_id
_entity_poly.type
_entity_poly.pdbx_seq_one_letter_code
_entity_poly.pdbx_strand_id
1 'polypeptide(L)'
;MPNWAFTSYVVTGEKKEVCDLYEKMKSLEERDGSLVKNAFGRTWLGNLVTLLGGSWEKVFCRGWWSNLRKDCDDGALRFDTESAWAELKDVRQFLQSKYPSLNIYFQSEEPGMAIYETNDGDGEYFPERIKVDHREDGDEYFETWEEVYEHVTGITGVCVSSYGELCAATKAYNKEHPENCIYFNEFKTVEE
;
A
#
# COMPACT_ATOMS: atom_id res chain seq x y z
N MET A 1 4.71 -19.40 6.59
CA MET A 1 3.78 -18.55 5.83
C MET A 1 4.49 -17.23 5.57
N PRO A 2 4.27 -16.57 4.42
CA PRO A 2 4.73 -15.20 4.27
C PRO A 2 3.97 -14.29 5.23
N ASN A 3 4.60 -13.22 5.68
CA ASN A 3 3.84 -12.06 6.09
C ASN A 3 3.27 -11.40 4.83
N TRP A 4 2.05 -10.89 4.92
CA TRP A 4 1.38 -10.24 3.79
C TRP A 4 1.56 -8.73 3.90
N ALA A 5 2.07 -8.15 2.83
CA ALA A 5 2.11 -6.72 2.63
C ALA A 5 0.89 -6.30 1.82
N PHE A 6 0.16 -5.29 2.32
CA PHE A 6 -0.86 -4.59 1.57
C PHE A 6 -0.24 -3.31 1.00
N THR A 7 -0.43 -3.06 -0.28
CA THR A 7 0.16 -1.89 -0.95
C THR A 7 -0.85 -1.22 -1.84
N SER A 8 -1.10 0.06 -1.59
CA SER A 8 -1.90 0.92 -2.46
C SER A 8 -0.99 1.59 -3.48
N TYR A 9 -1.39 1.62 -4.75
CA TYR A 9 -0.61 2.24 -5.84
C TYR A 9 -1.40 3.34 -6.54
N VAL A 10 -0.66 4.39 -6.94
CA VAL A 10 -1.13 5.41 -7.89
C VAL A 10 -0.12 5.53 -9.02
N VAL A 11 -0.60 5.40 -10.25
CA VAL A 11 0.21 5.44 -11.47
C VAL A 11 -0.21 6.64 -12.31
N THR A 12 0.71 7.56 -12.52
CA THR A 12 0.50 8.77 -13.32
C THR A 12 1.51 8.84 -14.46
N GLY A 13 1.29 9.70 -15.45
CA GLY A 13 2.17 9.85 -16.61
C GLY A 13 1.40 10.26 -17.87
N GLU A 14 1.91 9.90 -19.05
CA GLU A 14 1.15 10.16 -20.27
C GLU A 14 -0.14 9.35 -20.28
N LYS A 15 -1.27 10.03 -20.49
CA LYS A 15 -2.62 9.45 -20.53
C LYS A 15 -2.72 8.18 -21.39
N LYS A 16 -1.97 8.11 -22.50
CA LYS A 16 -1.93 6.94 -23.38
C LYS A 16 -1.34 5.71 -22.69
N GLU A 17 -0.24 5.87 -21.95
CA GLU A 17 0.43 4.78 -21.23
C GLU A 17 -0.39 4.36 -20.00
N VAL A 18 -0.95 5.33 -19.25
CA VAL A 18 -1.86 5.07 -18.13
C VAL A 18 -3.06 4.24 -18.60
N CYS A 19 -3.71 4.65 -19.69
CA CYS A 19 -4.82 3.90 -20.27
C CYS A 19 -4.40 2.51 -20.76
N ASP A 20 -3.27 2.38 -21.46
CA ASP A 20 -2.82 1.08 -21.97
C ASP A 20 -2.56 0.08 -20.83
N LEU A 21 -1.93 0.52 -19.74
CA LEU A 21 -1.71 -0.33 -18.57
C LEU A 21 -3.04 -0.75 -17.92
N TYR A 22 -3.96 0.19 -17.72
CA TYR A 22 -5.29 -0.09 -17.16
C TYR A 22 -6.04 -1.13 -18.01
N GLU A 23 -6.12 -0.92 -19.33
CA GLU A 23 -6.84 -1.85 -20.23
C GLU A 23 -6.22 -3.24 -20.23
N LYS A 24 -4.89 -3.34 -20.12
CA LYS A 24 -4.21 -4.64 -20.01
C LYS A 24 -4.51 -5.35 -18.70
N MET A 25 -4.45 -4.64 -17.57
CA MET A 25 -4.83 -5.20 -16.27
C MET A 25 -6.31 -5.62 -16.27
N LYS A 26 -7.20 -4.78 -16.82
CA LYS A 26 -8.63 -5.08 -16.97
C LYS A 26 -8.87 -6.32 -17.83
N SER A 27 -8.16 -6.44 -18.95
CA SER A 27 -8.25 -7.61 -19.81
C SER A 27 -7.87 -8.90 -19.08
N LEU A 28 -6.93 -8.85 -18.13
CA LEU A 28 -6.57 -10.01 -17.30
C LEU A 28 -7.65 -10.34 -16.26
N GLU A 29 -8.28 -9.32 -15.66
CA GLU A 29 -9.43 -9.49 -14.77
C GLU A 29 -10.62 -10.14 -15.46
N GLU A 30 -10.84 -9.87 -16.73
CA GLU A 30 -12.02 -10.35 -17.47
C GLU A 30 -11.84 -11.74 -18.08
N ARG A 31 -10.63 -12.32 -17.99
CA ARG A 31 -10.38 -13.68 -18.49
C ARG A 31 -11.11 -14.72 -17.64
N ASP A 32 -11.57 -15.77 -18.33
CA ASP A 32 -12.12 -16.99 -17.73
C ASP A 32 -11.08 -17.79 -16.91
N GLY A 33 -9.80 -17.52 -17.12
CA GLY A 33 -8.71 -18.19 -16.41
C GLY A 33 -7.41 -17.41 -16.44
N SER A 34 -6.50 -17.82 -15.58
CA SER A 34 -5.18 -17.22 -15.50
C SER A 34 -4.39 -17.36 -16.80
N LEU A 35 -3.63 -16.32 -17.18
CA LEU A 35 -2.76 -16.36 -18.36
C LEU A 35 -1.67 -17.43 -18.22
N VAL A 36 -1.07 -17.50 -17.03
CA VAL A 36 -0.09 -18.52 -16.64
C VAL A 36 -0.65 -19.32 -15.48
N LYS A 37 -0.44 -20.64 -15.45
CA LYS A 37 -0.87 -21.49 -14.35
C LYS A 37 -0.19 -21.06 -13.04
N ASN A 38 -0.96 -20.68 -12.03
CA ASN A 38 -0.49 -20.25 -10.72
C ASN A 38 -1.56 -20.47 -9.63
N ALA A 39 -1.24 -20.15 -8.37
CA ALA A 39 -2.13 -20.29 -7.22
C ALA A 39 -2.89 -18.99 -6.83
N PHE A 40 -2.55 -17.86 -7.42
CA PHE A 40 -3.13 -16.53 -7.17
C PHE A 40 -4.30 -16.18 -8.10
N GLY A 41 -4.50 -16.96 -9.17
CA GLY A 41 -5.57 -16.75 -10.13
C GLY A 41 -5.20 -15.74 -11.23
N ARG A 42 -6.23 -15.11 -11.81
CA ARG A 42 -6.10 -14.26 -13.01
C ARG A 42 -5.46 -12.90 -12.72
N THR A 43 -5.61 -12.36 -11.52
CA THR A 43 -5.01 -11.09 -11.07
C THR A 43 -3.61 -11.25 -10.48
N TRP A 44 -2.98 -12.40 -10.70
CA TRP A 44 -1.58 -12.60 -10.33
C TRP A 44 -0.68 -11.62 -11.07
N LEU A 45 0.21 -10.90 -10.37
CA LEU A 45 1.12 -9.93 -10.98
C LEU A 45 2.07 -10.56 -12.02
N GLY A 46 2.40 -11.85 -11.87
CA GLY A 46 3.16 -12.58 -12.90
C GLY A 46 2.42 -12.72 -14.23
N ASN A 47 1.09 -12.71 -14.25
CA ASN A 47 0.32 -12.63 -15.49
C ASN A 47 0.54 -11.29 -16.19
N LEU A 48 0.56 -10.18 -15.44
CA LEU A 48 0.81 -8.85 -15.99
C LEU A 48 2.23 -8.75 -16.55
N VAL A 49 3.24 -9.23 -15.81
CA VAL A 49 4.63 -9.33 -16.28
C VAL A 49 4.71 -10.13 -17.59
N THR A 50 4.03 -11.28 -17.65
CA THR A 50 4.00 -12.13 -18.85
C THR A 50 3.31 -11.46 -20.03
N LEU A 51 2.16 -10.81 -19.80
CA LEU A 51 1.39 -10.10 -20.84
C LEU A 51 2.22 -8.98 -21.48
N LEU A 52 3.05 -8.30 -20.69
CA LEU A 52 3.96 -7.23 -21.14
C LEU A 52 5.28 -7.75 -21.75
N GLY A 53 5.39 -9.06 -21.99
CA GLY A 53 6.56 -9.70 -22.59
C GLY A 53 7.75 -9.86 -21.65
N GLY A 54 7.52 -9.78 -20.33
CA GLY A 54 8.50 -10.10 -19.29
C GLY A 54 8.50 -11.60 -18.94
N SER A 55 9.53 -12.02 -18.19
CA SER A 55 9.60 -13.37 -17.61
C SER A 55 9.25 -13.29 -16.13
N TRP A 56 8.10 -13.83 -15.75
CA TRP A 56 7.64 -13.88 -14.36
C TRP A 56 8.59 -14.67 -13.44
N GLU A 57 9.44 -15.55 -13.99
CA GLU A 57 10.45 -16.30 -13.23
C GLU A 57 11.64 -15.42 -12.79
N LYS A 58 11.86 -14.29 -13.48
CA LYS A 58 12.96 -13.36 -13.21
C LYS A 58 12.55 -12.12 -12.45
N VAL A 59 11.25 -11.84 -12.37
CA VAL A 59 10.67 -10.68 -11.68
C VAL A 59 9.96 -11.18 -10.43
N PHE A 60 10.34 -10.68 -9.25
CA PHE A 60 9.64 -11.07 -8.02
C PHE A 60 8.20 -10.54 -8.01
N CYS A 61 7.25 -11.38 -8.43
CA CYS A 61 5.85 -11.02 -8.66
C CYS A 61 4.88 -11.82 -7.80
N ARG A 62 5.27 -12.11 -6.54
CA ARG A 62 4.48 -12.95 -5.62
C ARG A 62 3.39 -12.14 -4.92
N GLY A 63 2.36 -11.80 -5.67
CA GLY A 63 1.16 -11.11 -5.18
C GLY A 63 0.11 -11.00 -6.26
N TRP A 64 -1.07 -10.53 -5.89
CA TRP A 64 -2.15 -10.23 -6.83
C TRP A 64 -2.61 -8.80 -6.63
N TRP A 65 -3.20 -8.23 -7.68
CA TRP A 65 -3.85 -6.92 -7.57
C TRP A 65 -5.36 -7.05 -7.32
N SER A 66 -5.93 -5.99 -6.77
CA SER A 66 -7.36 -5.76 -6.56
C SER A 66 -7.69 -4.27 -6.70
N ASN A 67 -8.98 -3.92 -6.61
CA ASN A 67 -9.47 -2.54 -6.58
C ASN A 67 -8.99 -1.65 -7.76
N LEU A 68 -8.78 -2.29 -8.92
CA LEU A 68 -8.36 -1.64 -10.15
C LEU A 68 -9.39 -0.61 -10.59
N ARG A 69 -8.94 0.65 -10.69
CA ARG A 69 -9.76 1.79 -11.12
C ARG A 69 -8.89 2.83 -11.80
N LYS A 70 -9.53 3.75 -12.51
CA LYS A 70 -8.89 4.88 -13.17
C LYS A 70 -9.66 6.15 -12.80
N ASP A 71 -8.94 7.25 -12.61
CA ASP A 71 -9.54 8.55 -12.32
C ASP A 71 -10.39 9.02 -13.52
N CYS A 72 -11.39 9.87 -13.27
CA CYS A 72 -12.42 10.20 -14.27
C CYS A 72 -11.90 10.98 -15.49
N ASP A 73 -10.75 11.64 -15.36
CA ASP A 73 -10.05 12.37 -16.44
C ASP A 73 -8.99 11.51 -17.16
N ASP A 74 -8.82 10.26 -16.73
CA ASP A 74 -7.75 9.34 -17.11
C ASP A 74 -6.34 9.83 -16.71
N GLY A 75 -6.23 10.71 -15.71
CA GLY A 75 -4.96 11.25 -15.22
C GLY A 75 -4.15 10.26 -14.40
N ALA A 76 -4.83 9.34 -13.71
CA ALA A 76 -4.18 8.33 -12.87
C ALA A 76 -4.89 6.97 -12.91
N LEU A 77 -4.11 5.90 -12.80
CA LEU A 77 -4.53 4.53 -12.55
C LEU A 77 -4.28 4.20 -11.08
N ARG A 78 -5.23 3.54 -10.42
CA ARG A 78 -5.13 3.15 -9.00
C ARG A 78 -5.48 1.67 -8.84
N PHE A 79 -4.73 0.98 -8.00
CA PHE A 79 -4.98 -0.41 -7.66
C PHE A 79 -4.25 -0.74 -6.34
N ASP A 80 -4.67 -1.82 -5.71
CA ASP A 80 -4.03 -2.33 -4.51
C ASP A 80 -3.40 -3.68 -4.79
N THR A 81 -2.41 -4.08 -4.01
CA THR A 81 -1.86 -5.43 -4.06
C THR A 81 -1.75 -6.05 -2.69
N GLU A 82 -1.97 -7.36 -2.62
CA GLU A 82 -1.52 -8.19 -1.52
C GLU A 82 -0.34 -9.04 -1.99
N SER A 83 0.79 -8.93 -1.29
CA SER A 83 2.05 -9.51 -1.72
C SER A 83 2.86 -10.09 -0.56
N ALA A 84 3.76 -11.02 -0.88
CA ALA A 84 4.60 -11.63 0.13
C ALA A 84 5.74 -10.68 0.56
N TRP A 85 5.80 -10.41 1.87
CA TRP A 85 6.88 -9.75 2.62
C TRP A 85 7.04 -8.24 2.49
N ALA A 86 6.79 -7.63 1.33
CA ALA A 86 6.99 -6.20 1.11
C ALA A 86 6.36 -5.75 -0.23
N GLU A 87 6.38 -4.44 -0.47
CA GLU A 87 6.13 -3.85 -1.79
C GLU A 87 6.93 -4.57 -2.89
N LEU A 88 6.29 -4.83 -4.03
CA LEU A 88 6.90 -5.59 -5.14
C LEU A 88 7.71 -4.68 -6.07
N LYS A 89 8.82 -4.12 -5.55
CA LYS A 89 9.73 -3.21 -6.25
C LYS A 89 10.14 -3.70 -7.65
N ASP A 90 10.44 -5.00 -7.79
CA ASP A 90 10.78 -5.61 -9.09
C ASP A 90 9.67 -5.45 -10.14
N VAL A 91 8.41 -5.60 -9.74
CA VAL A 91 7.25 -5.41 -10.63
C VAL A 91 7.11 -3.95 -10.99
N ARG A 92 7.23 -3.04 -10.02
CA ARG A 92 7.17 -1.59 -10.26
C ARG A 92 8.25 -1.13 -11.24
N GLN A 93 9.51 -1.51 -11.01
CA GLN A 93 10.61 -1.20 -11.92
C GLN A 93 10.43 -1.83 -13.31
N PHE A 94 9.89 -3.04 -13.38
CA PHE A 94 9.53 -3.66 -14.65
C PHE A 94 8.47 -2.84 -15.41
N LEU A 95 7.41 -2.37 -14.73
CA LEU A 95 6.38 -1.53 -15.34
C LEU A 95 6.97 -0.21 -15.85
N GLN A 96 7.78 0.49 -15.05
CA GLN A 96 8.46 1.72 -15.47
C GLN A 96 9.38 1.48 -16.69
N SER A 97 10.03 0.31 -16.78
CA SER A 97 10.83 -0.03 -17.97
C SER A 97 10.02 -0.22 -19.25
N LYS A 98 8.73 -0.58 -19.12
CA LYS A 98 7.81 -0.78 -20.25
C LYS A 98 7.06 0.48 -20.63
N TYR A 99 6.88 1.37 -19.67
CA TYR A 99 6.14 2.62 -19.79
C TYR A 99 6.99 3.77 -19.23
N PRO A 100 7.93 4.30 -20.03
CA PRO A 100 8.91 5.27 -19.54
C PRO A 100 8.31 6.60 -19.07
N SER A 101 7.05 6.91 -19.40
CA SER A 101 6.38 8.10 -18.92
C SER A 101 5.72 7.93 -17.55
N LEU A 102 5.59 6.67 -17.06
CA LEU A 102 4.84 6.39 -15.84
C LEU A 102 5.68 6.62 -14.59
N ASN A 103 5.11 7.41 -13.67
CA ASN A 103 5.53 7.49 -12.29
C ASN A 103 4.58 6.60 -11.46
N ILE A 104 5.15 5.77 -10.59
CA ILE A 104 4.39 4.80 -9.80
C ILE A 104 4.65 5.08 -8.32
N TYR A 105 3.65 5.66 -7.67
CA TYR A 105 3.63 5.96 -6.25
C TYR A 105 3.00 4.81 -5.48
N PHE A 106 3.46 4.56 -4.26
CA PHE A 106 2.88 3.56 -3.38
C PHE A 106 2.90 3.97 -1.92
N GLN A 107 1.99 3.39 -1.15
CA GLN A 107 2.06 3.29 0.31
C GLN A 107 1.83 1.81 0.68
N SER A 108 2.75 1.23 1.45
CA SER A 108 2.80 -0.19 1.77
C SER A 108 2.80 -0.44 3.28
N GLU A 109 2.11 -1.50 3.69
CA GLU A 109 1.93 -1.92 5.07
C GLU A 109 2.20 -3.42 5.22
N GLU A 110 3.19 -3.81 6.02
CA GLU A 110 3.46 -5.20 6.43
C GLU A 110 3.52 -5.24 7.97
N PRO A 111 2.41 -5.56 8.66
CA PRO A 111 2.30 -5.44 10.10
C PRO A 111 3.12 -6.47 10.90
N GLY A 112 3.42 -7.63 10.32
CA GLY A 112 4.16 -8.72 10.95
C GLY A 112 5.62 -8.38 11.28
N MET A 113 6.29 -7.55 10.49
CA MET A 113 7.61 -6.98 10.79
C MET A 113 7.60 -5.46 11.00
N ALA A 114 6.41 -4.85 11.07
CA ALA A 114 6.21 -3.41 11.17
C ALA A 114 6.93 -2.61 10.08
N ILE A 115 6.76 -3.03 8.82
CA ILE A 115 7.28 -2.32 7.65
C ILE A 115 6.15 -1.44 7.11
N TYR A 116 6.35 -0.13 7.21
CA TYR A 116 5.43 0.89 6.72
C TYR A 116 6.23 1.85 5.86
N GLU A 117 5.98 1.86 4.56
CA GLU A 117 6.85 2.52 3.58
C GLU A 117 6.02 3.25 2.51
N THR A 118 6.54 4.35 2.00
CA THR A 118 5.99 5.09 0.86
C THR A 118 7.13 5.65 0.02
N ASN A 119 6.94 5.82 -1.29
CA ASN A 119 7.84 6.65 -2.10
C ASN A 119 7.23 8.03 -2.42
N ASP A 120 5.99 8.29 -2.00
CA ASP A 120 5.33 9.59 -2.15
C ASP A 120 5.73 10.52 -1.01
N GLY A 121 6.99 10.99 -1.03
CA GLY A 121 7.55 11.82 0.04
C GLY A 121 6.82 13.16 0.23
N ASP A 122 6.36 13.75 -0.88
CA ASP A 122 5.63 15.03 -0.87
C ASP A 122 4.17 14.87 -0.42
N GLY A 123 3.64 13.64 -0.45
CA GLY A 123 2.27 13.35 0.00
C GLY A 123 1.21 13.80 -0.99
N GLU A 124 1.53 13.80 -2.28
CA GLU A 124 0.61 14.21 -3.34
C GLU A 124 -0.59 13.26 -3.45
N TYR A 125 -0.36 11.97 -3.23
CA TYR A 125 -1.34 10.90 -3.39
C TYR A 125 -1.64 10.15 -2.10
N PHE A 126 -0.65 10.06 -1.21
CA PHE A 126 -0.73 9.43 0.10
C PHE A 126 -0.20 10.44 1.12
N PRO A 127 -1.01 11.43 1.54
CA PRO A 127 -0.55 12.47 2.47
C PRO A 127 -0.30 11.92 3.88
N GLU A 128 -0.98 10.84 4.27
CA GLU A 128 -0.86 10.28 5.61
C GLU A 128 0.52 9.67 5.86
N ARG A 129 1.04 9.90 7.06
CA ARG A 129 2.38 9.53 7.51
C ARG A 129 2.37 8.63 8.73
N ILE A 130 1.27 8.58 9.46
CA ILE A 130 1.14 7.74 10.64
C ILE A 130 -0.15 6.95 10.55
N LYS A 131 -0.05 5.63 10.73
CA LYS A 131 -1.19 4.76 10.97
C LYS A 131 -1.37 4.57 12.47
N VAL A 132 -2.60 4.68 12.96
CA VAL A 132 -3.00 4.26 14.31
C VAL A 132 -3.95 3.07 14.18
N ASP A 133 -3.57 1.93 14.74
CA ASP A 133 -4.41 0.72 14.84
C ASP A 133 -5.06 0.71 16.22
N HIS A 134 -6.40 0.77 16.23
CA HIS A 134 -7.24 0.61 17.40
C HIS A 134 -8.42 -0.30 17.04
N ARG A 135 -8.42 -1.51 17.61
CA ARG A 135 -9.26 -2.64 17.14
C ARG A 135 -10.77 -2.39 17.12
N GLU A 136 -11.28 -1.47 17.94
CA GLU A 136 -12.71 -1.16 17.98
C GLU A 136 -13.18 -0.26 16.83
N ASP A 137 -12.39 0.75 16.47
CA ASP A 137 -12.78 1.78 15.50
C ASP A 137 -12.16 1.56 14.11
N GLY A 138 -11.21 0.61 14.01
CA GLY A 138 -10.48 0.30 12.79
C GLY A 138 -9.16 1.06 12.70
N ASP A 139 -8.51 0.95 11.55
CA ASP A 139 -7.26 1.65 11.29
C ASP A 139 -7.55 3.11 10.90
N GLU A 140 -6.93 4.05 11.60
CA GLU A 140 -6.94 5.48 11.27
C GLU A 140 -5.58 5.95 10.75
N TYR A 141 -5.60 6.93 9.85
CA TYR A 141 -4.41 7.43 9.15
C TYR A 141 -4.34 8.96 9.31
N PHE A 142 -3.14 9.46 9.63
CA PHE A 142 -2.90 10.86 9.99
C PHE A 142 -1.70 11.43 9.24
N GLU A 143 -1.75 12.71 8.91
CA GLU A 143 -0.65 13.42 8.24
C GLU A 143 0.42 13.85 9.26
N THR A 144 0.00 14.16 10.49
CA THR A 144 0.86 14.76 11.51
C THR A 144 0.80 14.06 12.86
N TRP A 145 1.85 14.21 13.67
CA TRP A 145 1.87 13.68 15.03
C TRP A 145 0.91 14.43 15.96
N GLU A 146 0.65 15.71 15.68
CA GLU A 146 -0.32 16.52 16.42
C GLU A 146 -1.73 15.93 16.34
N GLU A 147 -2.17 15.50 15.15
CA GLU A 147 -3.46 14.83 14.96
C GLU A 147 -3.52 13.50 15.73
N VAL A 148 -2.42 12.73 15.71
CA VAL A 148 -2.32 11.48 16.48
C VAL A 148 -2.44 11.75 17.99
N TYR A 149 -1.83 12.82 18.49
CA TYR A 149 -1.94 13.20 19.91
C TYR A 149 -3.37 13.56 20.30
N GLU A 150 -4.08 14.32 19.46
CA GLU A 150 -5.49 14.67 19.66
C GLU A 150 -6.37 13.42 19.65
N HIS A 151 -6.17 12.53 18.66
CA HIS A 151 -6.90 11.29 18.52
C HIS A 151 -6.70 10.35 19.73
N VAL A 152 -5.44 10.13 20.16
CA VAL A 152 -5.16 9.31 21.35
C VAL A 152 -5.64 9.96 22.64
N THR A 153 -5.66 11.30 22.73
CA THR A 153 -6.30 12.00 23.85
C THR A 153 -7.80 11.71 23.88
N GLY A 154 -8.46 11.67 22.73
CA GLY A 154 -9.87 11.29 22.59
C GLY A 154 -10.16 9.87 23.09
N ILE A 155 -9.31 8.90 22.75
CA ILE A 155 -9.49 7.49 23.17
C ILE A 155 -9.19 7.31 24.66
N THR A 156 -8.07 7.87 25.14
CA THR A 156 -7.54 7.57 26.48
C THR A 156 -8.05 8.50 27.57
N GLY A 157 -8.55 9.69 27.21
CA GLY A 157 -8.86 10.79 28.13
C GLY A 157 -7.62 11.45 28.76
N VAL A 158 -6.41 11.05 28.36
CA VAL A 158 -5.15 11.61 28.84
C VAL A 158 -4.65 12.63 27.81
N CYS A 159 -4.40 13.87 28.24
CA CYS A 159 -3.84 14.89 27.37
C CYS A 159 -2.43 14.49 26.91
N VAL A 160 -2.23 14.37 25.61
CA VAL A 160 -0.95 14.07 24.96
C VAL A 160 -0.51 15.28 24.13
N SER A 161 0.75 15.68 24.26
CA SER A 161 1.34 16.80 23.50
C SER A 161 2.76 16.52 23.00
N SER A 162 3.27 15.30 23.22
CA SER A 162 4.60 14.88 22.77
C SER A 162 4.66 13.37 22.55
N TYR A 163 5.64 12.93 21.76
CA TYR A 163 5.86 11.51 21.50
C TYR A 163 6.10 10.70 22.79
N GLY A 164 6.81 11.27 23.77
CA GLY A 164 7.04 10.62 25.06
C GLY A 164 5.75 10.41 25.85
N GLU A 165 4.86 11.40 25.83
CA GLU A 165 3.52 11.32 26.45
C GLU A 165 2.63 10.32 25.70
N LEU A 166 2.70 10.30 24.37
CA LEU A 166 2.00 9.34 23.52
C LEU A 166 2.37 7.90 23.90
N CYS A 167 3.68 7.61 23.98
CA CYS A 167 4.17 6.29 24.40
C CYS A 167 3.71 5.92 25.82
N ALA A 168 3.68 6.89 26.74
CA ALA A 168 3.25 6.66 28.12
C ALA A 168 1.75 6.37 28.20
N ALA A 169 0.92 7.17 27.52
CA ALA A 169 -0.53 7.05 27.49
C ALA A 169 -0.97 5.73 26.84
N THR A 170 -0.46 5.41 25.65
CA THR A 170 -0.76 4.15 24.95
C THR A 170 -0.32 2.93 25.76
N LYS A 171 0.88 2.96 26.38
CA LYS A 171 1.34 1.85 27.24
C LYS A 171 0.44 1.64 28.46
N ALA A 172 -0.02 2.71 29.10
CA ALA A 172 -0.94 2.63 30.24
C ALA A 172 -2.30 2.08 29.79
N TYR A 173 -2.86 2.63 28.71
CA TYR A 173 -4.13 2.21 28.13
C TYR A 173 -4.11 0.72 27.73
N ASN A 174 -3.09 0.28 26.98
CA ASN A 174 -2.96 -1.10 26.49
C ASN A 174 -2.82 -2.13 27.63
N LYS A 175 -2.27 -1.72 28.78
CA LYS A 175 -2.17 -2.58 29.96
C LYS A 175 -3.55 -2.86 30.57
N GLU A 176 -4.44 -1.88 30.51
CA GLU A 176 -5.82 -1.98 31.03
C GLU A 176 -6.77 -2.59 29.99
N HIS A 177 -6.45 -2.45 28.69
CA HIS A 177 -7.27 -2.87 27.55
C HIS A 177 -6.51 -3.84 26.61
N PRO A 178 -6.12 -5.04 27.07
CA PRO A 178 -5.28 -5.95 26.29
C PRO A 178 -5.92 -6.48 25.00
N GLU A 179 -7.25 -6.44 24.91
CA GLU A 179 -8.00 -6.86 23.71
C GLU A 179 -8.25 -5.69 22.73
N ASN A 180 -7.97 -4.45 23.16
CA ASN A 180 -8.21 -3.23 22.39
C ASN A 180 -7.00 -2.28 22.50
N CYS A 181 -5.81 -2.81 22.22
CA CYS A 181 -4.59 -2.01 22.26
C CYS A 181 -4.57 -0.94 21.16
N ILE A 182 -3.92 0.19 21.46
CA ILE A 182 -3.54 1.22 20.51
C ILE A 182 -2.09 0.96 20.06
N TYR A 183 -1.88 0.85 18.75
CA TYR A 183 -0.55 0.84 18.15
C TYR A 183 -0.45 1.96 17.13
N PHE A 184 0.75 2.48 16.91
CA PHE A 184 0.98 3.49 15.88
C PHE A 184 2.27 3.18 15.11
N ASN A 185 2.24 3.42 13.80
CA ASN A 185 3.33 3.11 12.90
C ASN A 185 3.53 4.28 11.92
N GLU A 186 4.76 4.74 11.80
CA GLU A 186 5.14 5.82 10.88
C GLU A 186 5.56 5.22 9.52
N PHE A 187 4.99 5.75 8.44
CA PHE A 187 5.39 5.44 7.08
C PHE A 187 6.72 6.11 6.76
N LYS A 188 7.73 5.29 6.45
CA LYS A 188 9.05 5.78 6.06
C LYS A 188 9.09 6.05 4.56
N THR A 189 9.59 7.23 4.19
CA THR A 189 9.88 7.52 2.79
C THR A 189 11.10 6.71 2.34
N VAL A 190 10.95 5.95 1.26
CA VAL A 190 12.03 5.16 0.64
C VAL A 190 12.36 5.67 -0.75
N GLU A 191 13.65 5.68 -1.08
CA GLU A 191 14.13 6.07 -2.42
C GLU A 191 13.88 4.97 -3.46
N GLU A 192 13.79 5.37 -4.74
CA GLU A 192 13.44 4.50 -5.88
C GLU A 192 14.39 3.32 -6.17
#